data_AF-A0A0S7ZRW3-F1
#
_entry.id   AF-A0A0S7ZRW3-F1
#
_cell.length_a   1.000
_cell.length_b   1.000
_cell.length_c   1.000
_cell.angle_alpha   90.00
_cell.angle_beta   90.00
_cell.angle_gamma   90.00
#
_symmetry.space_group_name_H-M   'P 1'
#
loop_
_entity.id
_entity.type
_entity.pdbx_description
1 polymer ?
#
loop_
_entity_poly.entity_id
_entity_poly.type
_entity_poly.pdbx_seq_one_letter_code
_entity_poly.pdbx_strand_id
1 'polypeptide(L)' 'MIKTGEVKNQSVLARKLGVSRVRVSQVISLLKLDRKIIEAIEKLGNPMPARIITERMLREYIKHPESYHEYIH' A
#
# COMPACT_ATOMS: atom_id res chain seq x y z
N MET A 1 8.61 -10.53 -8.55
CA MET A 1 8.11 -11.81 -7.99
C MET A 1 6.93 -12.41 -8.75
N ILE A 2 5.68 -11.89 -8.64
CA ILE A 2 4.54 -12.48 -9.39
C ILE A 2 4.65 -12.16 -10.89
N LYS A 3 4.83 -10.88 -11.25
CA LYS A 3 4.99 -10.45 -12.64
C LYS A 3 6.28 -10.97 -13.31
N THR A 4 7.31 -11.24 -12.52
CA THR A 4 8.59 -11.79 -13.00
C THR A 4 8.59 -13.32 -13.07
N GLY A 5 7.49 -13.99 -12.70
CA GLY A 5 7.36 -15.45 -12.78
C GLY A 5 8.00 -16.24 -11.62
N GLU A 6 8.76 -15.60 -10.73
CA GLU A 6 9.39 -16.24 -9.57
C GLU A 6 8.39 -16.91 -8.60
N VAL A 7 7.14 -16.42 -8.57
CA VAL A 7 6.04 -17.03 -7.81
C VAL A 7 4.78 -17.06 -8.66
N LYS A 8 4.07 -18.19 -8.65
CA LYS A 8 2.91 -18.43 -9.53
C LYS A 8 1.69 -17.56 -9.21
N ASN A 9 1.48 -17.21 -7.93
CA ASN A 9 0.34 -16.41 -7.48
C ASN A 9 0.56 -15.86 -6.07
N GLN A 10 -0.38 -15.03 -5.60
CA GLN A 10 -0.35 -14.42 -4.27
C GLN A 10 -0.34 -15.43 -3.12
N SER A 11 -0.96 -16.61 -3.27
CA SER A 11 -0.96 -17.65 -2.24
C SER A 11 0.43 -18.27 -2.06
N VAL A 12 1.14 -18.51 -3.16
CA VAL A 12 2.54 -18.97 -3.13
C VAL A 12 3.45 -17.91 -2.52
N LEU A 13 3.25 -16.64 -2.89
CA LEU A 13 3.96 -15.52 -2.28
C LEU A 13 3.75 -15.44 -0.76
N ALA A 14 2.50 -15.60 -0.31
CA ALA A 14 2.14 -15.57 1.10
C ALA A 14 2.85 -16.67 1.90
N ARG A 15 2.83 -17.92 1.38
CA ARG A 15 3.55 -19.05 1.98
C ARG A 15 5.05 -18.80 2.06
N LYS A 16 5.66 -18.29 0.98
CA LYS A 16 7.09 -17.98 0.92
C LYS A 16 7.50 -16.92 1.95
N LEU A 17 6.62 -15.95 2.23
CA LEU A 17 6.87 -14.86 3.17
C LEU A 17 6.39 -15.14 4.60
N GLY A 18 5.78 -16.30 4.87
CA GLY A 18 5.23 -16.64 6.19
C GLY A 18 4.06 -15.76 6.64
N VAL A 19 3.29 -15.19 5.70
CA VAL A 19 2.14 -14.32 5.99
C VAL A 19 0.84 -14.89 5.42
N SER A 20 -0.30 -14.32 5.83
CA SER A 20 -1.58 -14.69 5.23
C SER A 20 -1.70 -14.16 3.79
N ARG A 21 -2.48 -14.88 2.95
CA ARG A 21 -2.84 -14.40 1.60
C ARG A 21 -3.53 -13.04 1.66
N VAL A 22 -4.34 -12.81 2.69
CA VAL A 22 -5.03 -11.53 2.92
C VAL A 22 -4.01 -10.41 3.09
N ARG A 23 -2.92 -10.64 3.84
CA ARG A 23 -1.86 -9.64 4.03
C ARG A 23 -1.19 -9.26 2.71
N VAL A 24 -0.91 -10.25 1.86
CA VAL A 24 -0.35 -10.00 0.51
C VAL A 24 -1.31 -9.16 -0.33
N SER A 25 -2.62 -9.46 -0.29
CA SER A 25 -3.63 -8.69 -1.01
C SER A 25 -3.70 -7.23 -0.53
N GLN A 26 -3.68 -7.01 0.79
CA GLN A 26 -3.68 -5.66 1.38
C GLN A 26 -2.49 -4.83 0.87
N VAL A 27 -1.28 -5.38 0.90
CA VAL A 27 -0.08 -4.66 0.43
C VAL A 27 -0.11 -4.43 -1.07
N ILE A 28 -0.48 -5.44 -1.87
CA ILE A 28 -0.58 -5.30 -3.33
C ILE A 28 -1.65 -4.27 -3.72
N SER A 29 -2.73 -4.15 -2.96
CA SER A 29 -3.77 -3.16 -3.23
C SER A 29 -3.24 -1.73 -3.20
N LEU A 30 -2.21 -1.43 -2.39
CA LEU A 30 -1.59 -0.11 -2.32
C LEU A 30 -1.00 0.36 -3.66
N LEU A 31 -0.68 -0.56 -4.58
CA LEU A 31 -0.24 -0.20 -5.93
C LEU A 31 -1.34 0.48 -6.77
N LYS A 32 -2.58 0.51 -6.27
CA LYS A 32 -3.72 1.19 -6.88
C LYS A 32 -3.94 2.60 -6.31
N LEU A 33 -3.08 3.08 -5.42
CA LEU A 33 -3.16 4.44 -4.88
C LEU A 33 -3.14 5.46 -6.02
N ASP A 34 -3.96 6.51 -5.88
CA ASP A 34 -3.95 7.62 -6.81
C ASP A 34 -2.59 8.34 -6.82
N ARG A 35 -2.20 8.84 -8.00
CA ARG A 35 -0.91 9.49 -8.20
C ARG A 35 -0.70 10.68 -7.27
N LYS A 36 -1.75 11.46 -6.97
CA LYS A 36 -1.66 12.62 -6.06
C LYS A 36 -1.28 12.21 -4.64
N ILE A 37 -1.79 11.07 -4.17
CA ILE A 37 -1.45 10.52 -2.85
C ILE A 37 0.02 10.10 -2.83
N ILE A 38 0.48 9.41 -3.89
CA ILE A 38 1.87 8.98 -4.00
C ILE A 38 2.80 10.20 -3.92
N GLU A 39 2.50 11.25 -4.67
CA GLU A 39 3.28 12.49 -4.65
C GLU A 39 3.25 13.19 -3.29
N ALA A 40 2.12 13.17 -2.57
CA ALA A 40 2.04 13.69 -1.21
C ALA A 40 2.89 12.87 -0.22
N ILE A 41 2.87 11.54 -0.33
CA ILE A 41 3.69 10.63 0.50
C ILE A 41 5.18 10.88 0.23
N GLU A 42 5.58 11.01 -1.04
CA GLU A 42 6.98 11.26 -1.43
C GLU A 42 7.54 12.55 -0.81
N LYS A 43 6.69 13.58 -0.64
CA LYS A 43 7.07 14.86 0.00
C LYS A 43 7.31 14.77 1.51
N LEU A 44 6.82 13.73 2.19
CA LEU A 44 7.05 13.54 3.63
C LEU A 44 8.49 13.10 3.96
N GLY A 45 9.26 12.71 2.94
CA GLY A 45 10.65 12.31 3.07
C GLY A 45 10.86 10.81 3.29
N ASN A 46 12.11 10.37 3.11
CA ASN A 46 12.54 8.99 3.33
C ASN A 46 13.93 8.97 4.00
N PRO A 47 14.05 8.58 5.30
CA PRO A 47 12.96 8.12 6.16
C PRO A 47 12.00 9.25 6.54
N MET A 48 10.72 8.92 6.74
CA MET A 48 9.76 9.88 7.27
C MET A 48 10.15 10.26 8.72
N PRO A 49 10.05 11.55 9.11
CA PRO A 49 10.47 12.01 10.43
C PRO A 49 9.59 11.47 11.57
N ALA A 50 8.37 11.05 11.26
CA ALA A 50 7.45 10.42 12.19
C ALA A 50 6.52 9.43 11.45
N ARG A 51 5.77 8.60 12.21
CA ARG A 51 4.74 7.71 11.65
C ARG A 51 3.46 8.50 11.30
N ILE A 52 3.58 9.40 10.32
CA ILE A 52 2.49 10.28 9.88
C ILE A 52 1.44 9.50 9.09
N ILE A 53 1.87 8.51 8.31
CA ILE A 53 0.99 7.68 7.48
C ILE A 53 1.15 6.21 7.86
N THR A 54 0.02 5.52 7.94
CA THR A 54 -0.01 4.06 8.13
C THR A 54 -0.60 3.36 6.91
N GLU A 55 -0.23 2.10 6.74
CA GLU A 55 -0.79 1.27 5.66
C GLU A 55 -2.32 1.13 5.76
N ARG A 56 -2.90 1.17 6.98
CA ARG A 56 -4.36 1.19 7.14
C ARG A 56 -5.00 2.44 6.53
N MET A 57 -4.43 3.62 6.77
CA MET A 57 -4.91 4.88 6.18
C MET A 57 -4.85 4.83 4.65
N LEU A 58 -3.73 4.34 4.11
CA LEU A 58 -3.58 4.21 2.65
C LEU A 58 -4.62 3.30 2.01
N ARG A 59 -5.02 2.21 2.69
CA ARG A 59 -6.10 1.36 2.17
C ARG A 59 -7.46 2.04 2.19
N GLU A 60 -7.73 2.93 3.14
CA GLU A 60 -8.99 3.67 3.19
C GLU A 60 -9.09 4.64 2.01
N TYR A 61 -8.00 5.29 1.62
CA TYR A 61 -7.93 6.12 0.41
C TYR A 61 -8.27 5.37 -0.89
N ILE A 62 -8.01 4.07 -0.95
CA ILE A 62 -8.34 3.23 -2.12
C ILE A 62 -9.82 2.87 -2.13
N LYS A 63 -10.42 2.69 -0.95
CA LYS A 63 -11.84 2.34 -0.81
C LYS A 63 -12.75 3.55 -0.96
N HIS A 64 -12.30 4.70 -0.45
CA HIS A 64 -13.03 5.95 -0.37
C HIS A 64 -12.18 7.09 -0.91
N PRO A 65 -12.04 7.20 -2.24
CA PRO A 65 -11.30 8.29 -2.86
C PRO A 65 -11.84 9.67 -2.44
N GLU A 66 -13.15 9.81 -2.22
CA GLU A 66 -13.77 11.04 -1.73
C GLU A 66 -13.24 11.52 -0.36
N SER A 67 -12.65 10.65 0.46
CA SER A 67 -12.12 10.98 1.79
C SER A 67 -10.75 11.68 1.76
N TYR A 68 -10.22 12.04 0.58
CA TYR A 68 -8.91 12.70 0.43
C TYR A 68 -8.78 14.02 1.20
N HIS A 69 -9.88 14.71 1.51
CA HIS A 69 -9.86 16.12 1.93
C HIS A 69 -9.63 16.36 3.43
N GLU A 70 -9.68 15.34 4.30
CA GLU A 70 -9.61 15.57 5.75
C GLU A 70 -8.19 15.52 6.36
N TYR A 71 -7.18 15.01 5.65
CA TYR A 71 -5.92 14.58 6.31
C TYR A 71 -4.62 15.16 5.72
N ILE A 72 -4.70 16.02 4.70
CA ILE A 72 -3.54 16.72 4.13
C ILE A 72 -3.77 18.22 4.28
N HIS A 73 -3.62 18.71 5.52
CA HIS A 73 -3.53 20.13 5.87
C HIS A 73 -2.26 20.35 6.68
#